data_AF-A0A0K8R9J4-F1
#
_entry.id   AF-A0A0K8R9J4-F1
#
_cell.length_a   1.000
_cell.length_b   1.000
_cell.length_c   1.000
_cell.angle_alpha   90.00
_cell.angle_beta   90.00
_cell.angle_gamma   90.00
#
_symmetry.space_group_name_H-M   'P 1'
#
loop_
_entity.id
_entity.type
_entity.pdbx_description
1 polymer ?
#
loop_
_entity_poly.entity_id
_entity_poly.type
_entity_poly.pdbx_seq_one_letter_code
_entity_poly.pdbx_strand_id
1 'polypeptide(L)'
;MEIKWILAYFLLSSSLVFGNVQKVQKSTKKAPQAPNKSTSSSATPTKKGTAASTSTQKIQKEALPKTTAAPQPPAPIPSTDPIICELEKNGSAFALPSLQCTLRELPENLTDNMNNYMTTGGKNVSHLLKEICEFMKVNKNPEFMSNYTKNDNDMITDTSKLCRIRHTTKSECEIPNLIE
;
A
#
# COMPACT_ATOMS: atom_id res chain seq x y z
N MET A 1 -13.85 44.44 21.08
CA MET A 1 -15.18 44.00 20.61
C MET A 1 -14.97 42.78 19.70
N GLU A 2 -14.49 41.66 20.25
CA GLU A 2 -13.94 40.57 19.40
C GLU A 2 -14.33 39.15 19.88
N ILE A 3 -14.62 38.97 21.17
CA ILE A 3 -14.94 37.64 21.75
C ILE A 3 -16.40 37.23 21.48
N LYS A 4 -17.31 38.20 21.29
CA LYS A 4 -18.74 37.91 21.09
C LYS A 4 -19.07 37.33 19.71
N TRP A 5 -18.18 37.44 18.73
CA TRP A 5 -18.41 36.95 17.37
C TRP A 5 -17.98 35.49 17.14
N ILE A 6 -17.03 34.97 17.94
CA ILE A 6 -16.54 33.59 17.78
C ILE A 6 -17.58 32.56 18.24
N LEU A 7 -18.37 32.87 19.29
CA LEU A 7 -19.42 31.97 19.76
C LEU A 7 -20.56 31.79 18.75
N ALA A 8 -20.92 32.85 18.02
CA ALA A 8 -21.99 32.79 17.03
C ALA A 8 -21.62 31.90 15.84
N TYR A 9 -20.34 31.89 15.44
CA TYR A 9 -19.86 31.02 14.36
C TYR A 9 -19.89 29.54 14.77
N PHE A 10 -19.48 29.23 16.01
CA PHE A 10 -19.48 27.86 16.53
C PHE A 10 -20.90 27.27 16.66
N LEU A 11 -21.88 28.10 17.00
CA LEU A 11 -23.29 27.70 17.12
C LEU A 11 -24.00 27.60 15.76
N LEU A 12 -23.59 28.37 14.74
CA LEU A 12 -24.19 28.29 13.41
C LEU A 12 -23.69 27.07 12.61
N SER A 13 -22.43 26.66 12.81
CA SER A 13 -21.85 25.49 12.14
C SER A 13 -22.42 24.15 12.60
N SER A 14 -23.04 24.10 13.78
CA SER A 14 -23.66 22.87 14.32
C SER A 14 -25.04 22.57 13.74
N SER A 15 -25.66 23.51 13.00
CA SER A 15 -26.98 23.29 12.36
C SER A 15 -26.91 22.73 10.94
N LEU A 16 -25.74 22.65 10.30
CA LEU A 16 -25.59 22.18 8.91
C LEU A 16 -25.26 20.68 8.75
N VAL A 17 -25.33 19.90 9.82
CA VAL A 17 -25.19 18.42 9.77
C VAL A 17 -26.52 17.76 10.15
N PHE A 18 -27.61 18.17 9.50
CA PHE A 18 -28.80 17.33 9.37
C PHE A 18 -28.91 16.91 7.91
N GLY A 19 -28.18 15.84 7.58
CA GLY A 19 -28.39 15.11 6.34
C GLY A 19 -29.81 14.51 6.34
N ASN A 20 -30.61 14.88 5.35
CA ASN A 20 -31.88 14.22 5.05
C ASN A 20 -31.62 12.71 4.82
N VAL A 21 -32.05 11.87 5.77
CA VAL A 21 -32.13 10.42 5.57
C VAL A 21 -33.30 10.15 4.63
N GLN A 22 -33.02 10.01 3.34
CA GLN A 22 -33.94 9.34 2.43
C GLN A 22 -33.86 7.83 2.65
N LYS A 23 -34.99 7.29 3.06
CA LYS A 23 -35.29 5.88 3.24
C LYS A 23 -35.07 5.10 1.92
N VAL A 24 -33.97 4.38 1.81
CA VAL A 24 -33.77 3.38 0.75
C VAL A 24 -34.64 2.16 1.06
N GLN A 25 -35.72 2.00 0.30
CA GLN A 25 -36.50 0.77 0.27
C GLN A 25 -35.63 -0.39 -0.24
N LYS A 26 -35.57 -1.46 0.54
CA LYS A 26 -35.11 -2.78 0.09
C LYS A 26 -35.98 -3.23 -1.08
N SER A 27 -35.36 -3.47 -2.24
CA SER A 27 -35.96 -4.25 -3.31
C SER A 27 -35.08 -5.44 -3.63
N THR A 28 -35.54 -6.60 -3.19
CA THR A 28 -35.00 -7.93 -3.45
C THR A 28 -35.39 -8.33 -4.88
N LYS A 29 -34.43 -8.44 -5.82
CA LYS A 29 -34.69 -9.19 -7.07
C LYS A 29 -33.41 -9.69 -7.75
N LYS A 30 -33.13 -10.97 -7.48
CA LYS A 30 -32.65 -12.06 -8.35
C LYS A 30 -31.82 -11.69 -9.60
N ALA A 31 -30.59 -12.23 -9.65
CA ALA A 31 -29.72 -12.28 -10.83
C ALA A 31 -30.32 -13.11 -11.99
N PRO A 32 -29.94 -12.79 -13.24
CA PRO A 32 -29.92 -13.79 -14.31
C PRO A 32 -28.56 -13.93 -15.01
N GLN A 33 -28.12 -15.18 -15.02
CA GLN A 33 -27.26 -15.95 -15.94
C GLN A 33 -26.60 -15.30 -17.15
N ALA A 34 -25.33 -15.70 -17.33
CA ALA A 34 -24.56 -15.69 -18.56
C ALA A 34 -25.18 -16.58 -19.67
N PRO A 35 -25.01 -16.24 -20.96
CA PRO A 35 -25.19 -17.18 -22.05
C PRO A 35 -23.83 -17.70 -22.55
N ASN A 36 -23.57 -18.98 -22.29
CA ASN A 36 -22.71 -19.80 -23.12
C ASN A 36 -23.46 -20.14 -24.42
N LYS A 37 -22.84 -19.97 -25.58
CA LYS A 37 -22.99 -20.97 -26.65
C LYS A 37 -21.83 -20.99 -27.62
N SER A 38 -21.26 -22.19 -27.69
CA SER A 38 -20.41 -22.78 -28.72
C SER A 38 -20.91 -22.56 -30.15
N THR A 39 -19.99 -22.46 -31.10
CA THR A 39 -20.04 -23.29 -32.32
C THR A 39 -18.61 -23.64 -32.75
N SER A 40 -18.32 -24.94 -32.68
CA SER A 40 -17.19 -25.61 -33.30
C SER A 40 -17.38 -25.64 -34.82
N SER A 41 -16.34 -25.42 -35.61
CA SER A 41 -15.99 -26.39 -36.66
C SER A 41 -14.54 -26.23 -37.14
N SER A 42 -13.95 -27.40 -37.34
CA SER A 42 -12.57 -27.74 -37.69
C SER A 42 -12.12 -27.30 -39.09
N ALA A 43 -10.82 -26.99 -39.23
CA ALA A 43 -9.87 -27.71 -40.11
C ALA A 43 -8.59 -26.89 -40.35
N THR A 44 -7.46 -27.36 -39.83
CA THR A 44 -6.09 -27.10 -40.36
C THR A 44 -5.83 -28.09 -41.51
N PRO A 45 -4.68 -28.08 -42.24
CA PRO A 45 -3.62 -27.06 -42.41
C PRO A 45 -3.29 -26.82 -43.91
N THR A 46 -2.29 -25.98 -44.23
CA THR A 46 -1.11 -26.34 -45.08
C THR A 46 -0.28 -25.11 -45.48
N LYS A 47 1.05 -25.31 -45.45
CA LYS A 47 2.18 -24.43 -45.74
C LYS A 47 2.38 -24.10 -47.25
N LYS A 48 3.32 -23.17 -47.49
CA LYS A 48 4.03 -22.74 -48.72
C LYS A 48 3.44 -21.48 -49.34
N GLY A 49 4.21 -20.47 -49.76
CA GLY A 49 5.65 -20.26 -49.83
C GLY A 49 5.90 -18.96 -50.62
N THR A 50 7.02 -18.31 -50.31
CA THR A 50 7.87 -17.47 -51.20
C THR A 50 7.21 -16.54 -52.24
N ALA A 51 7.40 -15.22 -52.11
CA ALA A 51 8.24 -14.40 -53.02
C ALA A 51 8.00 -12.89 -52.79
N ALA A 52 9.09 -12.15 -52.98
CA ALA A 52 9.26 -10.74 -52.68
C ALA A 52 8.42 -9.77 -53.54
N SER A 53 8.15 -8.57 -52.99
CA SER A 53 8.06 -7.36 -53.81
C SER A 53 8.53 -6.15 -53.02
N THR A 54 9.68 -5.63 -53.44
CA THR A 54 10.32 -4.40 -52.99
C THR A 54 9.45 -3.20 -53.34
N SER A 55 9.15 -2.34 -52.37
CA SER A 55 8.68 -0.97 -52.67
C SER A 55 9.36 0.03 -51.75
N THR A 56 10.21 0.83 -52.38
CA THR A 56 11.03 1.90 -51.84
C THR A 56 10.15 3.07 -51.39
N GLN A 57 10.16 3.43 -50.11
CA GLN A 57 9.63 4.71 -49.65
C GLN A 57 10.55 5.38 -48.62
N LYS A 58 11.30 6.36 -49.14
CA LYS A 58 11.59 7.69 -48.57
C LYS A 58 11.99 7.76 -47.08
N ILE A 59 13.31 7.71 -46.85
CA ILE A 59 13.96 8.11 -45.60
C ILE A 59 13.60 9.58 -45.31
N GLN A 60 12.83 9.83 -44.24
CA GLN A 60 12.71 11.15 -43.65
C GLN A 60 13.85 11.33 -42.63
N LYS A 61 14.53 12.47 -42.74
CA LYS A 61 15.64 12.88 -41.89
C LYS A 61 15.09 13.20 -40.50
N GLU A 62 15.20 12.28 -39.57
CA GLU A 62 14.79 12.48 -38.18
C GLU A 62 15.82 13.39 -37.49
N ALA A 63 15.33 14.47 -36.86
CA ALA A 63 16.15 15.38 -36.10
C ALA A 63 16.70 14.67 -34.86
N LEU A 64 18.00 14.80 -34.62
CA LEU A 64 18.71 14.22 -33.48
C LEU A 64 18.03 14.60 -32.15
N PRO A 65 17.55 13.64 -31.35
CA PRO A 65 16.98 13.96 -30.05
C PRO A 65 18.08 14.48 -29.12
N LYS A 66 17.87 15.67 -28.54
CA LYS A 66 18.72 16.18 -27.46
C LYS A 66 18.77 15.15 -26.34
N THR A 67 19.97 14.69 -26.01
CA THR A 67 20.23 13.84 -24.85
C THR A 67 19.96 14.63 -23.57
N THR A 68 18.72 14.55 -23.07
CA THR A 68 18.40 14.92 -21.69
C THR A 68 19.04 13.87 -20.79
N ALA A 69 19.83 14.31 -19.82
CA ALA A 69 20.42 13.42 -18.82
C ALA A 69 19.32 12.60 -18.11
N ALA A 70 19.57 11.32 -17.89
CA ALA A 70 18.63 10.44 -17.21
C ALA A 70 18.29 11.00 -15.82
N PRO A 71 17.02 10.96 -15.38
CA PRO A 71 16.64 11.33 -14.02
C PRO A 71 17.49 10.56 -13.00
N GLN A 72 17.95 11.24 -11.95
CA GLN A 72 18.62 10.55 -10.86
C GLN A 72 17.68 9.48 -10.27
N PRO A 73 18.21 8.31 -9.84
CA PRO A 73 17.42 7.31 -9.15
C PRO A 73 16.70 7.94 -7.95
N PRO A 74 15.44 7.60 -7.69
CA PRO A 74 14.75 8.01 -6.47
C PRO A 74 15.59 7.65 -5.24
N ALA A 75 15.52 8.48 -4.21
CA ALA A 75 16.13 8.15 -2.92
C ALA A 75 15.61 6.79 -2.43
N PRO A 76 16.46 5.96 -1.78
CA PRO A 76 16.01 4.71 -1.19
C PRO A 76 14.85 4.97 -0.24
N ILE A 77 13.71 4.32 -0.50
CA ILE A 77 12.57 4.37 0.40
C ILE A 77 12.82 3.31 1.48
N PRO A 78 12.82 3.68 2.77
CA PRO A 78 12.94 2.70 3.84
C PRO A 78 11.76 1.73 3.77
N SER A 79 12.03 0.46 4.05
CA SER A 79 11.12 -0.65 3.72
C SER A 79 10.01 -0.87 4.74
N THR A 80 9.89 0.01 5.73
CA THR A 80 8.78 0.04 6.70
C THR A 80 7.96 1.30 6.48
N ASP A 81 6.70 1.32 6.89
CA ASP A 81 5.87 2.52 6.85
C ASP A 81 6.47 3.65 7.70
N PRO A 82 6.90 4.78 7.09
CA PRO A 82 7.54 5.86 7.83
C PRO A 82 6.66 6.50 8.90
N ILE A 83 5.32 6.41 8.75
CA ILE A 83 4.38 6.96 9.73
C ILE A 83 4.47 6.22 11.08
N ILE A 84 4.90 4.95 11.10
CA ILE A 84 5.12 4.21 12.35
C ILE A 84 6.12 4.92 13.26
N CYS A 85 7.14 5.58 12.69
CA CYS A 85 8.14 6.29 13.49
C CYS A 85 7.64 7.63 14.03
N GLU A 86 6.71 8.28 13.34
CA GLU A 86 6.00 9.43 13.89
C GLU A 86 5.11 9.00 15.06
N LEU A 87 4.43 7.85 14.94
CA LEU A 87 3.65 7.27 16.02
C LEU A 87 4.54 6.94 17.23
N GLU A 88 5.70 6.31 17.01
CA GLU A 88 6.65 5.99 18.09
C GLU A 88 7.15 7.26 18.78
N LYS A 89 7.60 8.25 18.00
CA LYS A 89 8.09 9.53 18.50
C LYS A 89 7.05 10.25 19.35
N ASN A 90 5.77 10.16 18.98
CA ASN A 90 4.66 10.77 19.69
C ASN A 90 4.18 9.94 20.89
N GLY A 91 4.82 8.82 21.21
CA GLY A 91 4.40 7.92 22.29
C GLY A 91 3.05 7.24 22.03
N SER A 92 2.66 7.11 20.76
CA SER A 92 1.40 6.48 20.39
C SER A 92 1.39 5.01 20.81
N ALA A 93 0.29 4.59 21.42
CA ALA A 93 0.03 3.19 21.75
C ALA A 93 -0.08 2.28 20.50
N PHE A 94 -0.14 2.85 19.28
CA PHE A 94 -0.33 2.09 18.05
C PHE A 94 0.97 1.73 17.33
N ALA A 95 2.10 2.39 17.62
CA ALA A 95 3.35 2.15 16.88
C ALA A 95 3.86 0.70 17.04
N LEU A 96 3.98 0.24 18.28
CA LEU A 96 4.48 -1.10 18.60
C LEU A 96 3.51 -2.20 18.12
N PRO A 97 2.19 -2.13 18.36
CA PRO A 97 1.23 -3.08 17.79
C PRO A 97 1.27 -3.13 16.26
N SER A 98 1.45 -2.00 15.58
CA SER A 98 1.57 -1.96 14.12
C SER A 98 2.78 -2.73 13.62
N LEU A 99 3.94 -2.59 14.27
CA LEU A 99 5.11 -3.39 13.93
C LEU A 99 4.91 -4.87 14.27
N GLN A 100 4.30 -5.20 15.41
CA GLN A 100 3.99 -6.59 15.78
C GLN A 100 3.06 -7.27 14.76
N CYS A 101 2.02 -6.57 14.32
CA CYS A 101 1.15 -7.01 13.22
C CYS A 101 1.97 -7.24 11.96
N THR A 102 2.89 -6.32 11.62
CA THR A 102 3.72 -6.44 10.42
C THR A 102 4.53 -7.73 10.44
N LEU A 103 5.23 -8.00 11.55
CA LEU A 103 6.02 -9.23 11.72
C LEU A 103 5.17 -10.50 11.61
N ARG A 104 3.92 -10.45 12.09
CA ARG A 104 3.01 -11.59 12.04
C ARG A 104 2.47 -11.86 10.63
N GLU A 105 2.18 -10.82 9.88
CA GLU A 105 1.51 -10.92 8.57
C GLU A 105 2.51 -11.09 7.40
N LEU A 106 3.81 -10.88 7.65
CA LEU A 106 4.85 -11.14 6.66
C LEU A 106 5.07 -12.64 6.43
N PRO A 107 5.51 -13.05 5.23
CA PRO A 107 5.92 -14.42 4.97
C PRO A 107 7.05 -14.88 5.89
N GLU A 108 7.00 -16.16 6.27
CA GLU A 108 7.92 -16.77 7.24
C GLU A 108 9.39 -16.49 6.91
N ASN A 109 9.80 -16.55 5.65
CA ASN A 109 11.19 -16.33 5.25
C ASN A 109 11.73 -14.93 5.61
N LEU A 110 10.87 -13.90 5.64
CA LEU A 110 11.27 -12.56 6.05
C LEU A 110 11.24 -12.41 7.56
N THR A 111 10.18 -12.92 8.17
CA THR A 111 9.97 -12.87 9.62
C THR A 111 11.04 -13.67 10.37
N ASP A 112 11.51 -14.79 9.82
CA ASP A 112 12.60 -15.60 10.40
C ASP A 112 13.91 -14.83 10.46
N ASN A 113 14.26 -14.06 9.43
CA ASN A 113 15.46 -13.23 9.46
C ASN A 113 15.37 -12.15 10.57
N MET A 114 14.22 -11.50 10.71
CA MET A 114 13.99 -10.52 11.79
C MET A 114 13.99 -11.18 13.17
N ASN A 115 13.38 -12.37 13.30
CA ASN A 115 13.35 -13.14 14.54
C ASN A 115 14.74 -13.64 14.95
N ASN A 116 15.54 -14.12 13.99
CA ASN A 116 16.92 -14.52 14.22
C ASN A 116 17.78 -13.35 14.67
N TYR A 117 17.60 -12.19 14.04
CA TYR A 117 18.25 -10.95 14.47
C TYR A 117 17.90 -10.60 15.92
N MET A 118 16.60 -10.63 16.25
CA MET A 118 16.14 -10.35 17.61
C MET A 118 16.66 -11.37 18.62
N THR A 119 16.60 -12.66 18.30
CA THR A 119 17.05 -13.75 19.18
C THR A 119 18.55 -13.68 19.44
N THR A 120 19.35 -13.48 18.39
CA THR A 120 20.82 -13.38 18.50
C THR A 120 21.25 -12.16 19.30
N GLY A 121 20.53 -11.05 19.16
CA GLY A 121 20.82 -9.80 19.89
C GLY A 121 20.15 -9.67 21.26
N GLY A 122 19.34 -10.64 21.69
CA GLY A 122 18.50 -10.50 22.90
C GLY A 122 17.52 -9.32 22.82
N LYS A 123 17.10 -8.95 21.60
CA LYS A 123 16.23 -7.79 21.32
C LYS A 123 14.77 -8.23 21.27
N ASN A 124 13.88 -7.30 21.55
CA ASN A 124 12.43 -7.47 21.37
C ASN A 124 11.91 -6.54 20.27
N VAL A 125 10.62 -6.63 19.96
CA VAL A 125 10.00 -5.81 18.91
C VAL A 125 10.10 -4.30 19.18
N SER A 126 10.18 -3.86 20.44
CA SER A 126 10.40 -2.44 20.76
C SER A 126 11.82 -2.00 20.43
N HIS A 127 12.83 -2.84 20.65
CA HIS A 127 14.19 -2.56 20.17
C HIS A 127 14.25 -2.51 18.64
N LEU A 128 13.54 -3.42 17.97
CA LEU A 128 13.44 -3.44 16.51
C LEU A 128 12.79 -2.15 15.98
N LEU A 129 11.69 -1.70 16.60
CA LEU A 129 11.00 -0.46 16.26
C LEU A 129 11.93 0.75 16.35
N LYS A 130 12.61 0.90 17.50
CA LYS A 130 13.59 1.98 17.71
C LYS A 130 14.67 1.98 16.64
N GLU A 131 15.23 0.81 16.34
CA GLU A 131 16.30 0.68 15.37
C GLU A 131 15.83 1.05 13.96
N ILE A 132 14.67 0.55 13.53
CA ILE A 132 14.04 0.94 12.26
C ILE A 132 13.88 2.46 12.19
N CYS A 133 13.39 3.08 13.27
CA CYS A 133 13.14 4.52 13.30
C CYS A 133 14.41 5.37 13.36
N GLU A 134 15.49 4.90 13.99
CA GLU A 134 16.80 5.56 13.91
C GLU A 134 17.38 5.54 12.49
N PHE A 135 17.31 4.40 11.80
CA PHE A 135 17.81 4.27 10.42
C PHE A 135 16.94 5.03 9.41
N MET A 136 15.64 5.15 9.66
CA MET A 136 14.74 5.96 8.84
C MET A 136 15.10 7.45 8.85
N LYS A 137 15.64 7.99 9.93
CA LYS A 137 16.10 9.41 9.98
C LYS A 137 17.14 9.72 8.91
N VAL A 138 17.89 8.71 8.49
CA VAL A 138 18.91 8.81 7.43
C VAL A 138 18.47 8.15 6.12
N ASN A 139 17.16 7.90 5.95
CA ASN A 139 16.56 7.25 4.77
C ASN A 139 17.24 5.93 4.39
N LYS A 140 17.57 5.11 5.39
CA LYS A 140 18.17 3.79 5.20
C LYS A 140 17.36 2.73 5.91
N ASN A 141 17.53 1.50 5.44
CA ASN A 141 17.13 0.33 6.19
C ASN A 141 18.20 -0.01 7.23
N PRO A 142 17.81 -0.61 8.37
CA PRO A 142 18.74 -1.26 9.27
C PRO A 142 19.60 -2.31 8.56
N GLU A 143 20.79 -2.56 9.09
CA GLU A 143 21.76 -3.49 8.50
C GLU A 143 21.23 -4.93 8.40
N PHE A 144 20.43 -5.39 9.37
CA PHE A 144 19.83 -6.73 9.33
C PHE A 144 18.85 -6.93 8.15
N MET A 145 18.37 -5.84 7.55
CA MET A 145 17.50 -5.83 6.37
C MET A 145 18.29 -5.69 5.06
N SER A 146 19.63 -5.60 5.11
CA SER A 146 20.48 -5.38 3.93
C SER A 146 20.38 -6.49 2.87
N ASN A 147 20.06 -7.71 3.30
CA ASN A 147 19.93 -8.87 2.41
C ASN A 147 18.54 -8.99 1.75
N TYR A 148 17.58 -8.14 2.10
CA TYR A 148 16.26 -8.17 1.50
C TYR A 148 16.27 -7.64 0.08
N THR A 149 15.62 -8.39 -0.82
CA THR A 149 15.44 -7.96 -2.20
C THR A 149 14.50 -6.76 -2.26
N LYS A 150 14.44 -6.09 -3.42
CA LYS A 150 13.45 -5.03 -3.64
C LYS A 150 12.02 -5.53 -3.38
N ASN A 151 11.68 -6.74 -3.83
CA ASN A 151 10.36 -7.31 -3.64
C ASN A 151 10.03 -7.55 -2.15
N ASP A 152 11.00 -8.05 -1.38
CA ASP A 152 10.85 -8.23 0.06
C ASP A 152 10.59 -6.90 0.75
N ASN A 153 11.37 -5.88 0.39
CA ASN A 153 11.25 -4.52 0.91
C ASN A 153 9.90 -3.87 0.57
N ASP A 154 9.40 -4.05 -0.66
CA ASP A 154 8.09 -3.58 -1.09
C ASP A 154 6.98 -4.26 -0.26
N MET A 155 7.09 -5.57 -0.03
CA MET A 155 6.13 -6.34 0.77
C MET A 155 6.13 -5.92 2.25
N ILE A 156 7.29 -5.68 2.85
CA ILE A 156 7.40 -5.14 4.23
C ILE A 156 6.74 -3.76 4.29
N THR A 157 6.93 -2.93 3.27
CA THR A 157 6.35 -1.58 3.19
C THR A 157 4.83 -1.64 3.13
N ASP A 158 4.28 -2.49 2.26
CA ASP A 158 2.83 -2.60 2.08
C ASP A 158 2.16 -3.23 3.30
N THR A 159 2.73 -4.30 3.84
CA THR A 159 2.22 -4.95 5.05
C THR A 159 2.26 -4.01 6.25
N SER A 160 3.33 -3.25 6.43
CA SER A 160 3.43 -2.29 7.54
C SER A 160 2.42 -1.16 7.45
N LYS A 161 2.16 -0.63 6.24
CA LYS A 161 1.08 0.35 6.02
C LYS A 161 -0.29 -0.24 6.36
N LEU A 162 -0.57 -1.46 5.92
CA LEU A 162 -1.85 -2.14 6.21
C LEU A 162 -2.04 -2.35 7.71
N CYS A 163 -1.02 -2.83 8.40
CA CYS A 163 -1.05 -3.02 9.85
C CYS A 163 -1.21 -1.69 10.62
N ARG A 164 -0.49 -0.64 10.20
CA ARG A 164 -0.68 0.70 10.77
C ARG A 164 -2.12 1.17 10.60
N ILE A 165 -2.69 1.04 9.40
CA ILE A 165 -4.08 1.41 9.13
C ILE A 165 -5.00 0.64 10.07
N ARG A 166 -4.90 -0.69 10.15
CA ARG A 166 -5.74 -1.53 11.04
C ARG A 166 -5.75 -1.04 12.50
N HIS A 167 -4.62 -0.59 13.03
CA HIS A 167 -4.55 -0.12 14.42
C HIS A 167 -4.94 1.35 14.62
N THR A 168 -4.78 2.19 13.61
CA THR A 168 -5.03 3.64 13.73
C THR A 168 -6.41 4.06 13.27
N THR A 169 -7.07 3.26 12.42
CA THR A 169 -8.44 3.52 11.97
C THR A 169 -9.44 2.99 12.97
N LYS A 170 -10.41 3.82 13.34
CA LYS A 170 -11.59 3.38 14.09
C LYS A 170 -12.38 2.38 13.25
N SER A 171 -12.70 1.21 13.82
CA SER A 171 -13.56 0.25 13.15
C SER A 171 -14.97 0.85 13.01
N GLU A 172 -15.54 0.78 11.82
CA GLU A 172 -16.95 1.16 11.59
C GLU A 172 -17.92 0.12 12.16
N CYS A 173 -17.42 -1.10 12.39
CA CYS A 173 -18.14 -2.15 13.09
C CYS A 173 -17.69 -2.18 14.55
N GLU A 174 -18.58 -1.82 15.48
CA GLU A 174 -18.47 -2.27 16.85
C GLU A 174 -18.70 -3.78 16.83
N ILE A 175 -17.67 -4.56 17.18
CA ILE A 175 -17.88 -5.96 17.52
C ILE A 175 -18.39 -5.92 18.97
N PRO A 176 -19.68 -6.16 19.23
CA PRO A 176 -20.17 -6.21 20.61
C PRO A 176 -19.32 -7.24 21.36
N ASN A 177 -18.83 -6.88 22.54
CA ASN A 177 -18.12 -7.83 23.40
C ASN A 177 -19.05 -9.01 23.67
N LEU A 178 -18.77 -10.16 23.06
CA LEU A 178 -19.56 -11.39 23.20
C LEU A 178 -19.19 -12.18 24.47
N ILE A 179 -18.59 -11.52 25.46
CA ILE A 179 -18.18 -12.14 26.72
C ILE A 179 -18.78 -11.32 27.85
N GLU A 180 -19.83 -11.87 28.46
CA GLU A 180 -20.35 -11.54 29.79
C GLU A 180 -20.09 -12.73 30.71
#